data_AF-A0A349BVY3-F1
#
_entry.id   AF-A0A349BVY3-F1
#
_cell.length_a   1.000
_cell.length_b   1.000
_cell.length_c   1.000
_cell.angle_alpha   90.00
_cell.angle_beta   90.00
_cell.angle_gamma   90.00
#
_symmetry.space_group_name_H-M   'P 1'
#
loop_
_entity.id
_entity.type
_entity.pdbx_description
1 polymer ?
#
loop_
_entity_poly.entity_id
_entity_poly.type
_entity_poly.pdbx_seq_one_letter_code
_entity_poly.pdbx_strand_id
1 'polypeptide(L)'
;GNQGIHETDLCMWGLDVGLPTKITSMGGKFLWDDCKEVPEVLTSIYNYPEEGKIIQFEVRPWCTNTEQDATVGNIFYGDKGILVVEGYNKYKTYLGQNRTPGKSGDDGESNASEMDRGDGGTNGHFANFIDAVRKHDASILNAPIETGHLSSGLAHLGNIAYRMEKVLTFNPQSEKFVNDPEADKMLTRNYRKGFEVPNQV
;
A
#
# COMPACT_ATOMS: atom_id res chain seq x y z
N GLY A 1 6.08 2.94 8.35
CA GLY A 1 5.81 4.30 7.84
C GLY A 1 4.39 4.67 8.22
N ASN A 2 4.08 5.96 8.36
CA ASN A 2 2.74 6.41 8.77
C ASN A 2 1.75 6.45 7.59
N GLN A 3 2.18 6.95 6.41
CA GLN A 3 1.27 7.22 5.29
C GLN A 3 1.27 6.14 4.20
N GLY A 4 2.45 5.66 3.79
CA GLY A 4 2.54 4.83 2.58
C GLY A 4 1.75 3.51 2.60
N ILE A 5 1.45 2.96 3.78
CA ILE A 5 0.64 1.75 3.92
C ILE A 5 -0.80 1.93 3.42
N HIS A 6 -1.38 3.11 3.66
CA HIS A 6 -2.74 3.42 3.22
C HIS A 6 -2.84 3.43 1.69
N GLU A 7 -1.82 3.99 1.04
CA GLU A 7 -1.78 4.09 -0.41
C GLU A 7 -1.45 2.74 -1.07
N THR A 8 -0.57 1.93 -0.48
CA THR A 8 -0.34 0.56 -0.97
C THR A 8 -1.56 -0.33 -0.85
N ASP A 9 -2.35 -0.17 0.24
CA ASP A 9 -3.63 -0.87 0.40
C ASP A 9 -4.62 -0.45 -0.69
N LEU A 10 -4.78 0.85 -0.94
CA LEU A 10 -5.66 1.34 -2.01
C LEU A 10 -5.21 0.89 -3.41
N CYS A 11 -3.90 0.88 -3.68
CA CYS A 11 -3.35 0.31 -4.92
C CYS A 11 -3.79 -1.14 -5.11
N MET A 12 -3.61 -1.98 -4.08
CA MET A 12 -3.95 -3.40 -4.14
C MET A 12 -5.44 -3.62 -4.31
N TRP A 13 -6.27 -2.88 -3.54
CA TRP A 13 -7.72 -2.93 -3.65
C TRP A 13 -8.20 -2.51 -5.04
N GLY A 14 -7.73 -1.36 -5.54
CA GLY A 14 -8.17 -0.81 -6.82
C GLY A 14 -7.71 -1.64 -8.03
N LEU A 15 -6.60 -2.36 -7.91
CA LEU A 15 -6.14 -3.29 -8.93
C LEU A 15 -6.65 -4.71 -8.76
N ASP A 16 -7.27 -5.07 -7.64
CA ASP A 16 -7.69 -6.44 -7.32
C ASP A 16 -6.52 -7.44 -7.50
N VAL A 17 -5.49 -7.29 -6.65
CA VAL A 17 -4.28 -8.11 -6.66
C VAL A 17 -3.83 -8.52 -5.24
N GLY A 18 -3.11 -9.64 -5.15
CA GLY A 18 -2.43 -10.10 -3.94
C GLY A 18 -0.98 -9.62 -3.85
N LEU A 19 -0.06 -10.46 -3.35
CA LEU A 19 1.37 -10.14 -3.33
C LEU A 19 2.00 -10.30 -4.74
N PRO A 20 2.98 -9.46 -5.10
CA PRO A 20 3.62 -9.45 -6.41
C PRO A 20 4.59 -10.61 -6.58
N THR A 21 4.92 -10.93 -7.83
CA THR A 21 5.92 -11.96 -8.16
C THR A 21 7.30 -11.39 -8.49
N LYS A 22 7.38 -10.10 -8.87
CA LYS A 22 8.66 -9.41 -9.07
C LYS A 22 8.65 -8.05 -8.40
N ILE A 23 9.71 -7.77 -7.66
CA ILE A 23 9.85 -6.53 -6.90
C ILE A 23 11.23 -5.95 -7.14
N THR A 24 11.32 -4.64 -7.33
CA THR A 24 12.57 -3.90 -7.27
C THR A 24 12.33 -2.55 -6.62
N SER A 25 13.34 -1.99 -5.96
CA SER A 25 13.22 -0.67 -5.36
C SER A 25 14.57 0.04 -5.36
N MET A 26 14.53 1.36 -5.55
CA MET A 26 15.72 2.20 -5.55
C MET A 26 15.41 3.52 -4.86
N GLY A 27 16.40 4.05 -4.15
CA GLY A 27 16.21 5.23 -3.32
C GLY A 27 17.41 5.51 -2.43
N GLY A 28 17.21 6.36 -1.43
CA GLY A 28 18.28 6.72 -0.51
C GLY A 28 17.92 7.89 0.39
N LYS A 29 18.91 8.30 1.17
CA LYS A 29 18.89 9.54 1.95
C LYS A 29 19.73 10.57 1.21
N PHE A 30 19.13 11.72 0.93
CA PHE A 30 19.73 12.75 0.07
C PHE A 30 19.68 14.16 0.69
N LEU A 31 18.78 14.40 1.64
CA LEU A 31 18.50 15.72 2.19
C LEU A 31 19.04 15.90 3.61
N TRP A 32 18.95 14.88 4.47
CA TRP A 32 19.25 15.03 5.88
C TRP A 32 20.34 14.06 6.36
N ASP A 33 21.34 14.62 7.03
CA ASP A 33 22.30 13.85 7.82
C ASP A 33 21.73 13.58 9.22
N ASP A 34 20.88 12.56 9.31
CA ASP A 34 20.19 12.17 10.54
C ASP A 34 20.34 10.67 10.86
N CYS A 35 19.73 10.22 11.96
CA CYS A 35 19.81 8.83 12.41
C CYS A 35 18.84 7.86 11.70
N LYS A 36 18.09 8.28 10.66
CA LYS A 36 17.21 7.37 9.93
C LYS A 36 18.02 6.31 9.20
N GLU A 37 17.58 5.06 9.28
CA GLU A 37 18.13 3.90 8.56
C GLU A 37 17.25 3.48 7.36
N VAL A 38 16.27 4.31 7.01
CA VAL A 38 15.33 4.11 5.91
C VAL A 38 15.48 5.26 4.90
N PRO A 39 15.22 4.99 3.61
CA PRO A 39 15.36 6.01 2.57
C PRO A 39 14.34 7.14 2.76
N GLU A 40 14.75 8.35 2.38
CA GLU A 40 13.89 9.54 2.31
C GLU A 40 13.10 9.59 1.00
N VAL A 41 13.76 9.17 -0.08
CA VAL A 41 13.19 8.97 -1.40
C VAL A 41 13.27 7.49 -1.71
N LEU A 42 12.14 6.86 -2.01
CA LEU A 42 12.10 5.47 -2.42
C LEU A 42 11.07 5.28 -3.53
N THR A 43 11.50 4.71 -4.64
CA THR A 43 10.63 4.22 -5.70
C THR A 43 10.64 2.70 -5.69
N SER A 44 9.46 2.10 -5.61
CA SER A 44 9.24 0.66 -5.62
C SER A 44 8.36 0.26 -6.78
N ILE A 45 8.75 -0.80 -7.48
CA ILE A 45 7.97 -1.40 -8.56
C ILE A 45 7.55 -2.80 -8.13
N TYR A 46 6.26 -3.07 -8.18
CA TYR A 46 5.65 -4.37 -7.92
C TYR A 46 4.95 -4.84 -9.19
N ASN A 47 5.48 -5.91 -9.79
CA ASN A 47 4.99 -6.41 -11.06
C ASN A 47 4.17 -7.70 -10.85
N TYR A 48 3.05 -7.79 -11.56
CA TYR A 48 2.04 -8.85 -11.52
C TYR A 48 1.85 -9.40 -12.95
N PRO A 49 2.80 -10.22 -13.45
CA PRO A 49 2.81 -10.63 -14.84
C PRO A 49 1.62 -11.52 -15.22
N GLU A 50 1.11 -12.32 -14.29
CA GLU A 50 -0.03 -13.22 -14.54
C GLU A 50 -1.33 -12.43 -14.71
N GLU A 51 -1.47 -11.34 -13.95
CA GLU A 51 -2.60 -10.42 -14.00
C GLU A 51 -2.44 -9.31 -15.05
N GLY A 52 -1.24 -9.15 -15.61
CA GLY A 52 -0.92 -8.07 -16.54
C GLY A 52 -0.95 -6.68 -15.89
N LYS A 53 -0.64 -6.60 -14.59
CA LYS A 53 -0.75 -5.38 -13.78
C LYS A 53 0.61 -4.96 -13.21
N ILE A 54 0.74 -3.70 -12.84
CA ILE A 54 1.93 -3.14 -12.21
C ILE A 54 1.54 -2.05 -11.22
N ILE A 55 2.20 -2.04 -10.06
CA ILE A 55 2.14 -0.93 -9.11
C ILE A 55 3.50 -0.26 -9.12
N GLN A 56 3.50 1.05 -9.35
CA GLN A 56 4.63 1.92 -9.05
C GLN A 56 4.27 2.73 -7.81
N PHE A 57 5.10 2.62 -6.77
CA PHE A 57 4.92 3.33 -5.52
C PHE A 57 6.11 4.23 -5.26
N GLU A 58 5.87 5.50 -4.94
CA GLU A 58 6.94 6.45 -4.68
C GLU A 58 6.68 7.22 -3.39
N VAL A 59 7.70 7.28 -2.53
CA VAL A 59 7.74 8.19 -1.38
C VAL A 59 8.76 9.26 -1.68
N ARG A 60 8.34 10.53 -1.59
CA ARG A 60 9.17 11.72 -1.79
C ARG A 60 9.12 12.64 -0.58
N PRO A 61 10.15 13.48 -0.35
CA PRO A 61 10.16 14.53 0.66
C PRO A 61 9.09 15.60 0.41
N TRP A 62 8.81 16.44 1.42
CA TRP A 62 7.77 17.48 1.35
C TRP A 62 7.91 18.46 0.18
N CYS A 63 9.15 18.80 -0.20
CA CYS A 63 9.42 19.69 -1.33
C CYS A 63 9.40 18.90 -2.64
N THR A 64 8.21 18.55 -3.13
CA THR A 64 8.02 17.79 -4.37
C THR A 64 6.82 18.30 -5.18
N ASN A 65 6.74 17.93 -6.46
CA ASN A 65 5.56 18.23 -7.28
C ASN A 65 4.39 17.31 -6.93
N THR A 66 3.19 17.71 -7.34
CA THR A 66 2.00 16.86 -7.33
C THR A 66 1.96 15.98 -8.58
N GLU A 67 1.26 14.85 -8.49
CA GLU A 67 0.92 14.01 -9.65
C GLU A 67 -0.58 14.13 -9.91
N GLN A 68 -0.97 14.81 -10.99
CA GLN A 68 -2.40 15.08 -11.29
C GLN A 68 -3.15 15.75 -10.12
N ASP A 69 -2.55 16.81 -9.57
CA ASP A 69 -2.99 17.54 -8.38
C ASP A 69 -2.96 16.73 -7.06
N ALA A 70 -2.65 15.43 -7.09
CA ALA A 70 -2.48 14.62 -5.90
C ALA A 70 -1.06 14.76 -5.31
N THR A 71 -0.97 15.26 -4.09
CA THR A 71 0.27 15.26 -3.29
C THR A 71 0.47 13.90 -2.59
N VAL A 72 -0.63 13.29 -2.13
CA VAL A 72 -0.72 11.94 -1.59
C VAL A 72 -1.95 11.31 -2.22
N GLY A 73 -1.81 10.11 -2.78
CA GLY A 73 -2.92 9.42 -3.44
C GLY A 73 -2.46 8.41 -4.48
N ASN A 74 -3.42 7.95 -5.29
CA ASN A 74 -3.24 6.86 -6.23
C ASN A 74 -3.79 7.25 -7.60
N ILE A 75 -3.05 6.92 -8.66
CA ILE A 75 -3.49 7.14 -10.03
C ILE A 75 -3.60 5.79 -10.71
N PHE A 76 -4.83 5.42 -11.07
CA PHE A 76 -5.11 4.20 -11.80
C PHE A 76 -5.21 4.50 -13.28
N TYR A 77 -4.50 3.71 -14.08
CA TYR A 77 -4.50 3.79 -15.53
C TYR A 77 -5.27 2.61 -16.11
N GLY A 78 -6.26 2.89 -16.94
CA GLY A 78 -7.04 1.89 -17.66
C GLY A 78 -7.12 2.19 -19.16
N ASP A 79 -7.67 1.25 -19.91
CA ASP A 79 -7.86 1.36 -21.37
C ASP A 79 -8.80 2.51 -21.77
N LYS A 80 -9.75 2.86 -20.90
CA LYS A 80 -10.77 3.89 -21.13
C LYS A 80 -10.46 5.24 -20.50
N GLY A 81 -9.41 5.34 -19.69
CA GLY A 81 -9.13 6.57 -18.96
C GLY A 81 -8.29 6.39 -17.71
N ILE A 82 -8.31 7.43 -16.89
CA ILE A 82 -7.52 7.57 -15.66
C ILE A 82 -8.48 7.87 -14.51
N LEU A 83 -8.27 7.22 -13.36
CA LEU A 83 -8.88 7.56 -12.08
C LEU A 83 -7.79 8.10 -11.17
N VAL A 84 -7.96 9.32 -10.69
CA VAL A 84 -7.08 9.96 -9.70
C VAL A 84 -7.84 9.94 -8.38
N VAL A 85 -7.28 9.27 -7.38
CA VAL A 85 -7.72 9.37 -5.99
C VAL A 85 -6.75 10.29 -5.27
N GLU A 86 -7.25 11.42 -4.80
CA GLU A 86 -6.50 12.47 -4.13
C GLU A 86 -6.79 12.36 -2.62
N GLY A 87 -5.82 11.85 -1.86
CA GLY A 87 -5.99 11.55 -0.44
C GLY A 87 -7.02 10.45 -0.19
N TYR A 88 -7.92 10.68 0.77
CA TYR A 88 -8.84 9.66 1.30
C TYR A 88 -10.31 9.87 0.93
N ASN A 89 -10.62 10.99 0.29
CA ASN A 89 -11.98 11.55 0.23
C ASN A 89 -12.32 12.19 -1.11
N LYS A 90 -11.35 12.30 -2.03
CA LYS A 90 -11.58 12.91 -3.35
C LYS A 90 -11.15 11.98 -4.46
N TYR A 91 -11.96 11.93 -5.51
CA TYR A 91 -11.57 11.29 -6.75
C TYR A 91 -12.03 12.06 -7.97
N LYS A 92 -11.26 11.94 -9.05
CA LYS A 92 -11.54 12.52 -10.36
C LYS A 92 -11.27 11.46 -11.43
N THR A 93 -12.08 11.43 -12.48
CA THR A 93 -11.82 10.58 -13.65
C THR A 93 -11.65 11.39 -14.91
N TYR A 94 -10.83 10.86 -15.83
CA TYR A 94 -10.57 11.45 -17.14
C TYR A 94 -10.71 10.36 -18.20
N LEU A 95 -11.56 10.57 -19.20
CA LEU A 95 -11.93 9.57 -20.20
C LEU A 95 -11.19 9.79 -21.53
N GLY A 96 -10.70 8.69 -22.08
CA GLY A 96 -9.99 8.65 -23.37
C GLY A 96 -8.69 9.46 -23.41
N GLN A 97 -8.08 9.49 -24.59
CA GLN A 97 -6.79 10.16 -24.80
C GLN A 97 -6.86 11.69 -24.63
N ASN A 98 -8.02 12.28 -24.91
CA ASN A 98 -8.26 13.72 -24.75
C ASN A 98 -8.51 14.12 -23.29
N ARG A 99 -8.53 13.15 -22.36
CA ARG A 99 -8.73 13.37 -20.94
C ARG A 99 -10.02 14.15 -20.62
N THR A 100 -11.11 13.81 -21.31
CA THR A 100 -12.41 14.44 -21.07
C THR A 100 -12.82 14.20 -19.61
N PRO A 101 -13.13 15.24 -18.80
CA PRO A 101 -13.56 15.03 -17.43
C PRO A 101 -14.75 14.09 -17.33
N GLY A 102 -14.63 13.08 -16.47
CA GLY A 102 -15.65 12.10 -16.16
C GLY A 102 -16.34 12.39 -14.82
N LYS A 103 -16.76 11.31 -14.14
CA LYS A 103 -17.27 11.40 -12.77
C LYS A 103 -16.19 11.86 -11.80
N SER A 104 -16.57 12.65 -10.81
CA SER A 104 -15.75 13.04 -9.68
C SER A 104 -16.58 13.03 -8.41
N GLY A 105 -15.91 12.85 -7.27
CA GLY A 105 -16.51 12.93 -5.94
C GLY A 105 -15.55 13.62 -4.96
N ASP A 106 -16.13 14.28 -3.97
CA ASP A 106 -15.42 14.96 -2.89
C ASP A 106 -16.30 14.88 -1.65
N ASP A 107 -15.87 14.09 -0.67
CA ASP A 107 -16.58 13.91 0.59
C ASP A 107 -16.29 15.05 1.59
N GLY A 108 -15.63 16.14 1.17
CA GLY A 108 -15.35 17.35 1.94
C GLY A 108 -14.03 17.32 2.72
N GLU A 109 -13.58 18.47 3.25
CA GLU A 109 -12.36 18.55 4.07
C GLU A 109 -12.55 17.85 5.42
N SER A 110 -11.72 16.84 5.69
CA SER A 110 -11.54 16.34 7.05
C SER A 110 -10.90 17.44 7.90
N ASN A 111 -11.70 18.20 8.65
CA ASN A 111 -11.17 18.91 9.80
C ASN A 111 -10.48 17.87 10.70
N ALA A 112 -9.22 18.13 11.04
CA ALA A 112 -8.30 17.22 11.70
C ALA A 112 -8.70 16.78 13.14
N SER A 113 -9.97 16.88 13.51
CA SER A 113 -10.47 16.58 14.85
C SER A 113 -11.80 15.83 14.91
N GLU A 114 -12.56 15.64 13.82
CA GLU A 114 -13.83 14.89 13.88
C GLU A 114 -13.97 14.00 12.64
N MET A 115 -13.65 12.71 12.82
CA MET A 115 -13.73 11.68 11.78
C MET A 115 -15.19 11.35 11.45
N ASP A 116 -15.82 12.14 10.60
CA ASP A 116 -16.91 11.66 9.76
C ASP A 116 -16.37 11.49 8.34
N ARG A 117 -16.08 10.24 7.95
CA ARG A 117 -15.69 9.85 6.59
C ARG A 117 -16.84 9.11 5.90
N GLY A 118 -18.08 9.52 6.18
CA GLY A 118 -19.31 8.87 5.72
C GLY A 118 -19.66 7.60 6.50
N ASP A 119 -20.68 6.86 6.04
CA ASP A 119 -21.16 5.60 6.66
C ASP A 119 -20.04 4.54 6.85
N GLY A 120 -18.95 4.64 6.08
CA GLY A 120 -17.75 3.79 6.18
C GLY A 120 -16.58 4.39 6.98
N GLY A 121 -16.73 5.58 7.56
CA GLY A 121 -15.67 6.26 8.29
C GLY A 121 -15.31 5.61 9.62
N THR A 122 -14.53 6.29 10.46
CA THR A 122 -14.00 5.70 11.71
C THR A 122 -15.09 5.09 12.60
N ASN A 123 -16.22 5.76 12.73
CA ASN A 123 -17.37 5.24 13.47
C ASN A 123 -17.98 4.00 12.80
N GLY A 124 -18.09 4.00 11.47
CA GLY A 124 -18.55 2.85 10.67
C GLY A 124 -17.61 1.64 10.78
N HIS A 125 -16.29 1.86 10.72
CA HIS A 125 -15.29 0.81 10.94
C HIS A 125 -15.40 0.18 12.33
N PHE A 126 -15.56 0.99 13.39
CA PHE A 126 -15.74 0.45 14.74
C PHE A 126 -17.07 -0.28 14.90
N ALA A 127 -18.16 0.25 14.33
CA ALA A 127 -19.47 -0.41 14.35
C ALA A 127 -19.41 -1.78 13.65
N ASN A 128 -18.78 -1.85 12.47
CA ASN A 128 -18.58 -3.10 11.73
C ASN A 128 -17.77 -4.13 12.54
N PHE A 129 -16.66 -3.72 13.15
CA PHE A 129 -15.85 -4.60 14.00
C PHE A 129 -16.64 -5.10 15.22
N ILE A 130 -17.34 -4.21 15.93
CA ILE A 130 -18.13 -4.58 17.11
C ILE A 130 -19.26 -5.55 16.72
N ASP A 131 -19.90 -5.35 15.57
CA ASP A 131 -20.94 -6.25 15.08
C ASP A 131 -20.39 -7.66 14.78
N ALA A 132 -19.25 -7.74 14.07
CA ALA A 132 -18.56 -9.00 13.80
C ALA A 132 -18.19 -9.75 15.08
N VAL A 133 -17.66 -9.04 16.09
CA VAL A 133 -17.32 -9.62 17.40
C VAL A 133 -18.56 -10.13 18.12
N ARG A 134 -19.63 -9.33 18.20
CA ARG A 134 -20.87 -9.71 18.89
C ARG A 134 -21.55 -10.90 18.25
N LYS A 135 -21.48 -11.01 16.92
CA LYS A 135 -22.05 -12.13 16.16
C LYS A 135 -21.11 -13.34 16.08
N HIS A 136 -19.87 -13.19 16.52
CA HIS A 136 -18.81 -14.20 16.35
C HIS A 136 -18.65 -14.65 14.89
N ASP A 137 -18.72 -13.70 13.96
CA ASP A 137 -18.69 -13.97 12.52
C ASP A 137 -17.71 -13.02 11.82
N ALA A 138 -16.55 -13.57 11.43
CA ALA A 138 -15.50 -12.82 10.76
C ALA A 138 -15.86 -12.42 9.32
N SER A 139 -16.83 -13.09 8.69
CA SER A 139 -17.25 -12.78 7.31
C SER A 139 -17.94 -11.41 7.19
N ILE A 140 -18.31 -10.80 8.32
CA ILE A 140 -18.91 -9.47 8.40
C ILE A 140 -17.86 -8.36 8.25
N LEU A 141 -16.59 -8.65 8.50
CA LEU A 141 -15.52 -7.64 8.51
C LEU A 141 -15.30 -7.07 7.10
N ASN A 142 -15.38 -5.74 6.99
CA ASN A 142 -15.02 -5.04 5.75
C ASN A 142 -13.50 -4.97 5.52
N ALA A 143 -12.72 -5.08 6.60
CA ALA A 143 -11.25 -5.04 6.58
C ALA A 143 -10.69 -6.23 7.39
N PRO A 144 -10.72 -7.45 6.83
CA PRO A 144 -10.20 -8.63 7.49
C PRO A 144 -8.66 -8.55 7.65
N ILE A 145 -8.11 -9.34 8.57
CA ILE A 145 -6.68 -9.25 8.93
C ILE A 145 -5.76 -9.59 7.75
N GLU A 146 -6.23 -10.47 6.85
CA GLU A 146 -5.55 -10.86 5.62
C GLU A 146 -5.28 -9.64 4.72
N THR A 147 -6.22 -8.69 4.63
CA THR A 147 -6.00 -7.42 3.90
C THR A 147 -4.84 -6.64 4.52
N GLY A 148 -4.79 -6.55 5.85
CA GLY A 148 -3.70 -5.88 6.57
C GLY A 148 -2.35 -6.58 6.41
N HIS A 149 -2.34 -7.91 6.35
CA HIS A 149 -1.14 -8.71 6.07
C HIS A 149 -0.62 -8.44 4.66
N LEU A 150 -1.48 -8.53 3.65
CA LEU A 150 -1.10 -8.35 2.25
C LEU A 150 -0.59 -6.92 1.95
N SER A 151 -1.31 -5.89 2.41
CA SER A 151 -0.89 -4.49 2.21
C SER A 151 0.42 -4.16 2.94
N SER A 152 0.59 -4.66 4.17
CA SER A 152 1.85 -4.53 4.90
C SER A 152 2.98 -5.29 4.22
N GLY A 153 2.68 -6.46 3.65
CA GLY A 153 3.59 -7.26 2.85
C GLY A 153 4.17 -6.46 1.69
N LEU A 154 3.36 -5.68 0.98
CA LEU A 154 3.83 -4.82 -0.12
C LEU A 154 4.92 -3.84 0.36
N ALA A 155 4.66 -3.13 1.45
CA ALA A 155 5.64 -2.19 2.04
C ALA A 155 6.92 -2.91 2.51
N HIS A 156 6.80 -4.11 3.08
CA HIS A 156 7.96 -4.91 3.48
C HIS A 156 8.79 -5.37 2.28
N LEU A 157 8.15 -5.90 1.23
CA LEU A 157 8.81 -6.37 0.02
C LEU A 157 9.57 -5.23 -0.68
N GLY A 158 9.00 -4.02 -0.75
CA GLY A 158 9.69 -2.85 -1.30
C GLY A 158 10.95 -2.48 -0.50
N ASN A 159 10.87 -2.51 0.83
CA ASN A 159 12.03 -2.26 1.69
C ASN A 159 13.10 -3.35 1.58
N ILE A 160 12.70 -4.62 1.44
CA ILE A 160 13.64 -5.73 1.22
C ILE A 160 14.33 -5.57 -0.13
N ALA A 161 13.57 -5.31 -1.20
CA ALA A 161 14.13 -5.09 -2.53
C ALA A 161 15.12 -3.92 -2.56
N TYR A 162 14.82 -2.83 -1.83
CA TYR A 162 15.73 -1.70 -1.66
C TYR A 162 17.06 -2.13 -1.01
N ARG A 163 16.99 -2.87 0.11
CA ARG A 163 18.19 -3.32 0.85
C ARG A 163 19.00 -4.37 0.10
N MET A 164 18.36 -5.16 -0.77
CA MET A 164 19.00 -6.17 -1.60
C MET A 164 19.60 -5.61 -2.89
N GLU A 165 19.25 -4.36 -3.27
CA GLU A 165 19.75 -3.65 -4.45
C GLU A 165 19.63 -4.44 -5.77
N LYS A 166 18.57 -5.25 -5.90
CA LYS A 166 18.33 -6.12 -7.07
C LYS A 166 16.85 -6.37 -7.30
N VAL A 167 16.53 -6.88 -8.49
CA VAL A 167 15.17 -7.40 -8.79
C VAL A 167 15.00 -8.74 -8.07
N LEU A 168 14.02 -8.81 -7.18
CA LEU A 168 13.65 -10.02 -6.45
C LEU A 168 12.49 -10.72 -7.15
N THR A 169 12.52 -12.06 -7.12
CA THR A 169 11.38 -12.91 -7.52
C THR A 169 10.76 -13.49 -6.26
N PHE A 170 9.44 -13.38 -6.12
CA PHE A 170 8.69 -13.78 -4.93
C PHE A 170 7.59 -14.77 -5.31
N ASN A 171 7.40 -15.79 -4.48
CA ASN A 171 6.30 -16.73 -4.58
C ASN A 171 5.21 -16.29 -3.59
N PRO A 172 4.09 -15.71 -4.06
CA PRO A 172 3.06 -15.18 -3.19
C PRO A 172 2.26 -16.26 -2.46
N GLN A 173 2.25 -17.51 -2.94
CA GLN A 173 1.56 -18.62 -2.28
C GLN A 173 2.35 -19.18 -1.11
N SER A 174 3.68 -19.28 -1.23
CA SER A 174 4.55 -19.71 -0.13
C SER A 174 5.09 -18.55 0.70
N GLU A 175 4.85 -17.32 0.26
CA GLU A 175 5.37 -16.06 0.80
C GLU A 175 6.88 -16.07 1.01
N LYS A 176 7.63 -16.48 -0.02
CA LYS A 176 9.09 -16.58 0.02
C LYS A 176 9.74 -16.10 -1.27
N PHE A 177 10.98 -15.64 -1.17
CA PHE A 177 11.77 -15.32 -2.34
C PHE A 177 12.27 -16.59 -3.04
N VAL A 178 12.22 -16.58 -4.38
CA VAL A 178 12.62 -17.73 -5.19
C VAL A 178 14.14 -17.76 -5.30
N ASN A 179 14.76 -18.82 -4.76
CA ASN A 179 16.21 -19.04 -4.75
C ASN A 179 17.03 -17.90 -4.11
N ASP A 180 16.47 -17.20 -3.11
CA ASP A 180 17.14 -16.07 -2.46
C ASP A 180 17.11 -16.18 -0.92
N PRO A 181 17.95 -17.05 -0.33
CA PRO A 181 17.98 -17.26 1.12
C PRO A 181 18.49 -16.03 1.90
N GLU A 182 19.08 -15.04 1.24
CA GLU A 182 19.50 -13.79 1.87
C GLU A 182 18.30 -12.86 2.04
N ALA A 183 17.50 -12.68 1.00
CA ALA A 183 16.26 -11.91 1.08
C ALA A 183 15.25 -12.57 2.04
N ASP A 184 15.15 -13.90 2.06
CA ASP A 184 14.26 -14.64 2.98
C ASP A 184 14.56 -14.38 4.47
N LYS A 185 15.82 -14.10 4.82
CA LYS A 185 16.18 -13.74 6.22
C LYS A 185 15.50 -12.45 6.69
N MET A 186 15.06 -11.61 5.75
CA MET A 186 14.44 -10.32 6.02
C MET A 186 12.91 -10.40 6.11
N LEU A 187 12.31 -11.56 5.82
CA LEU A 187 10.87 -11.83 6.00
C LEU A 187 10.49 -11.97 7.48
N THR A 188 11.48 -12.09 8.35
CA THR A 188 11.29 -12.11 9.80
C THR A 188 12.24 -11.15 10.48
N ARG A 189 12.02 -10.93 11.77
CA ARG A 189 12.86 -10.09 12.62
C ARG A 189 13.55 -10.95 13.67
N ASN A 190 14.70 -10.47 14.14
CA ASN A 190 15.32 -11.02 15.34
C ASN A 190 14.48 -10.62 16.55
N TYR A 191 13.67 -11.55 17.04
CA TYR A 191 12.86 -11.33 18.23
C TYR A 191 13.74 -11.22 19.47
N ARG A 192 13.36 -10.34 20.39
CA ARG A 192 13.94 -10.31 21.73
C ARG A 192 13.62 -11.62 22.43
N LYS A 193 14.61 -12.19 23.15
CA LYS A 193 14.44 -13.43 23.92
C LYS A 193 13.17 -13.39 24.80
N GLY A 194 12.31 -14.39 24.66
CA GLY A 194 11.03 -14.52 25.36
C GLY A 194 9.81 -13.88 24.66
N PHE A 195 10.02 -13.25 23.50
CA PHE A 195 8.97 -12.64 22.68
C PHE A 195 8.95 -13.20 21.25
N GLU A 196 9.52 -14.40 21.06
CA GLU A 196 9.54 -15.09 19.78
C GLU A 196 8.10 -15.47 19.37
N VAL A 197 7.73 -15.17 18.12
CA VAL A 197 6.49 -15.66 17.54
C VAL A 197 6.70 -17.13 17.14
N PRO A 198 5.85 -18.07 17.58
CA PRO A 198 5.97 -19.47 17.20
C PRO A 198 5.84 -19.68 15.68
N ASN A 199 6.57 -20.66 15.14
CA ASN A 199 6.48 -21.01 13.72
C ASN A 199 5.15 -21.71 13.34
N GLN A 200 4.33 -22.06 14.33
CA GLN A 200 3.01 -22.68 14.17
C GLN A 200 2.05 -22.01 15.14
N VAL A 201 0.90 -21.56 14.62
CA VAL A 201 -0.20 -20.91 15.37
C VAL A 201 -1.33 -21.91 15.53
#